data_AF-A0AAV0ZHF1-F1
#
_entry.id   AF-A0AAV0ZHF1-F1
#
_cell.length_a   1.000
_cell.length_b   1.000
_cell.length_c   1.000
_cell.angle_alpha   90.00
_cell.angle_beta   90.00
_cell.angle_gamma   90.00
#
_symmetry.space_group_name_H-M   'P 1'
#
loop_
_entity.id
_entity.type
_entity.pdbx_description
1 polymer ?
#
loop_
_entity_poly.entity_id
_entity_poly.type
_entity_poly.pdbx_seq_one_letter_code
_entity_poly.pdbx_strand_id
1 'polypeptide(L)'
;MASHLKGVAKSTMSDQIHKELCEYKRDNPTSTQKDLQRWLEGKFQLKHQERVNSTGELILQKARDTMKLVYPHDDSNFNFSIGWLGKFKHQQGIKLFRHFGESGSVDIQDMEQKLVSIREKIDQFPMKYVFNMDETGLFYRLQADHSLATKQLEG
;
A
#
# COMPACT_ATOMS: atom_id res chain seq x y z
N MET A 1 18.08 6.78 26.71
CA MET A 1 18.71 5.77 25.85
C MET A 1 17.94 5.73 24.54
N ALA A 2 18.55 6.23 23.47
CA ALA A 2 17.93 6.39 22.16
C ALA A 2 17.86 5.02 21.46
N SER A 3 16.66 4.49 21.27
CA SER A 3 16.43 3.33 20.43
C SER A 3 16.25 3.78 18.98
N HIS A 4 17.32 3.54 18.23
CA HIS A 4 17.45 3.62 16.79
C HIS A 4 16.42 2.72 16.09
N LEU A 5 15.37 3.31 15.48
CA LEU A 5 14.47 2.60 14.56
C LEU A 5 14.82 3.02 13.13
N LYS A 6 15.62 2.19 12.47
CA LYS A 6 15.87 2.26 11.03
C LYS A 6 14.61 1.86 10.27
N GLY A 7 14.09 2.81 9.50
CA GLY A 7 13.58 2.63 8.14
C GLY A 7 12.48 1.60 7.94
N VAL A 8 11.23 2.05 8.02
CA VAL A 8 10.19 1.52 7.14
C VAL A 8 9.97 2.58 6.08
N ALA A 9 10.35 2.28 4.84
CA ALA A 9 10.17 3.18 3.71
C ALA A 9 8.67 3.35 3.47
N LYS A 10 8.23 4.60 3.55
CA LYS A 10 6.86 5.04 3.29
C LYS A 10 6.41 4.50 1.93
N SER A 11 5.22 3.90 1.90
CA SER A 11 4.61 3.37 0.67
C SER A 11 3.91 4.44 -0.17
N THR A 12 3.98 5.70 0.26
CA THR A 12 3.35 6.86 -0.37
C THR A 12 4.43 7.68 -1.07
N MET A 13 4.24 7.95 -2.36
CA MET A 13 5.12 8.85 -3.10
C MET A 13 5.03 10.24 -2.49
N SER A 14 6.13 10.74 -1.92
CA SER A 14 6.17 12.13 -1.46
C SER A 14 6.23 13.09 -2.66
N ASP A 15 5.88 14.36 -2.45
CA ASP A 15 6.01 15.41 -3.47
C ASP A 15 7.40 15.47 -4.12
N GLN A 16 8.44 15.13 -3.34
CA GLN A 16 9.81 15.05 -3.85
C GLN A 16 9.97 13.90 -4.85
N ILE A 17 9.39 12.73 -4.56
CA ILE A 17 9.42 11.57 -5.45
C ILE A 17 8.62 11.87 -6.72
N HIS A 18 7.46 12.55 -6.61
CA HIS A 18 6.68 13.00 -7.76
C HIS A 18 7.45 13.93 -8.68
N LYS A 19 8.10 14.94 -8.10
CA LYS A 19 8.90 15.90 -8.87
C LYS A 19 10.00 15.18 -9.64
N GLU A 20 10.78 14.35 -8.96
CA GLU A 20 11.90 13.66 -9.60
C GLU A 20 11.44 12.65 -10.67
N LEU A 21 10.29 12.01 -10.48
CA LEU A 21 9.70 11.12 -11.48
C LEU A 21 9.27 11.90 -12.73
N CYS A 22 8.67 13.08 -12.54
CA CYS A 22 8.27 13.96 -13.65
C CYS A 22 9.49 14.44 -14.45
N GLU A 23 10.56 14.82 -13.76
CA GLU A 23 11.83 15.20 -14.41
C GLU A 23 12.40 14.02 -15.21
N TYR A 24 12.42 12.82 -14.63
CA TYR A 24 12.90 11.62 -15.33
C TYR A 24 12.06 11.29 -16.56
N LYS A 25 10.73 11.36 -16.49
CA LYS A 25 9.84 11.10 -17.63
C LYS A 25 9.95 12.16 -18.73
N ARG A 26 10.18 13.42 -18.35
CA ARG A 26 10.45 14.50 -19.31
C ARG A 26 11.72 14.24 -20.10
N ASP A 27 12.78 13.79 -19.41
CA ASP A 27 14.08 13.54 -20.04
C ASP A 27 14.11 12.20 -20.80
N ASN A 28 13.17 11.29 -20.49
CA ASN A 28 13.01 9.98 -21.12
C ASN A 28 11.57 9.76 -21.62
N PRO A 29 11.14 10.47 -22.68
CA PRO A 29 9.75 10.49 -23.11
C PRO A 29 9.23 9.09 -23.54
N THR A 30 10.12 8.22 -24.04
CA THR A 30 9.80 6.85 -24.48
C THR A 30 9.71 5.83 -23.34
N SER A 31 10.10 6.18 -22.10
CA SER A 31 10.06 5.26 -20.97
C SER A 31 8.66 4.72 -20.75
N THR A 32 8.53 3.40 -20.66
CA THR A 32 7.27 2.76 -20.33
C THR A 32 6.98 2.87 -18.84
N GLN A 33 5.75 2.58 -18.43
CA GLN A 33 5.37 2.54 -17.03
C GLN A 33 6.23 1.56 -16.20
N LYS A 34 6.66 0.44 -16.81
CA LYS A 34 7.58 -0.51 -16.17
C LYS A 34 8.97 0.09 -15.95
N ASP A 35 9.43 0.94 -16.86
CA ASP A 35 10.74 1.58 -16.73
C ASP A 35 10.70 2.65 -15.62
N LEU A 36 9.60 3.40 -15.52
CA LEU A 36 9.34 4.33 -14.42
C LEU A 36 9.28 3.60 -13.07
N GLN A 37 8.59 2.46 -13.00
CA GLN A 37 8.53 1.63 -11.80
C GLN A 37 9.92 1.12 -11.39
N ARG A 38 10.70 0.56 -12.34
CA ARG A 38 12.06 0.10 -12.08
C ARG A 38 12.98 1.22 -11.59
N TRP A 39 12.82 2.41 -12.16
CA TRP A 39 13.59 3.57 -11.75
C TRP A 39 13.24 4.00 -10.31
N LEU A 40 11.96 4.02 -9.96
CA LEU A 40 11.51 4.28 -8.58
C LEU A 40 12.02 3.23 -7.58
N GLU A 41 11.90 1.95 -7.93
CA GLU A 41 12.41 0.83 -7.14
C GLU A 41 13.92 0.95 -6.92
N GLY A 42 14.69 1.25 -7.97
CA GLY A 42 16.14 1.38 -7.90
C GLY A 42 16.62 2.63 -7.15
N LYS A 43 15.95 3.77 -7.36
CA LYS A 43 16.38 5.07 -6.82
C LYS A 43 15.93 5.28 -5.38
N PHE A 44 14.69 4.94 -5.06
CA PHE A 44 14.08 5.20 -3.76
C PHE A 44 13.94 3.95 -2.89
N GLN A 45 14.36 2.78 -3.39
CA GLN A 45 14.14 1.49 -2.71
C GLN A 45 12.66 1.28 -2.36
N LEU A 46 11.77 1.88 -3.16
CA LEU A 46 10.32 1.71 -3.09
C LEU A 46 10.01 0.29 -3.56
N LYS A 47 10.21 -0.68 -2.68
CA LYS A 47 9.79 -2.04 -2.95
C LYS A 47 8.28 -2.11 -2.84
N HIS A 48 7.68 -2.88 -3.72
CA HIS A 48 6.37 -3.48 -3.48
C HIS A 48 6.36 -4.02 -2.05
N GLN A 49 5.33 -3.68 -1.26
CA GLN A 49 5.24 -4.08 0.15
C GLN A 49 5.62 -5.57 0.30
N GLU A 50 6.78 -5.84 0.91
CA GLU A 50 7.27 -7.21 1.15
C GLU A 50 6.42 -7.91 2.23
N ARG A 51 5.64 -7.16 3.00
CA ARG A 51 4.78 -7.68 4.06
C ARG A 51 3.42 -7.98 3.48
N VAL A 52 3.18 -9.26 3.19
CA VAL A 52 1.87 -9.78 2.81
C VAL A 52 0.84 -9.36 3.85
N ASN A 53 -0.15 -8.59 3.42
CA ASN A 53 -1.33 -8.30 4.22
C ASN A 53 -1.91 -9.61 4.76
N SER A 54 -1.93 -9.73 6.08
CA SER A 54 -2.55 -10.88 6.73
C SER A 54 -4.06 -10.81 6.45
N THR A 55 -4.54 -11.68 5.57
CA THR A 55 -5.96 -11.84 5.27
C THR A 55 -6.54 -12.96 6.13
N GLY A 56 -7.88 -12.96 6.26
CA GLY A 56 -8.58 -14.04 6.97
C GLY A 56 -8.25 -15.42 6.39
N GLU A 57 -8.15 -15.51 5.07
CA GLU A 57 -7.83 -16.77 4.38
C GLU A 57 -6.42 -17.27 4.70
N LEU A 58 -5.43 -16.37 4.82
CA LEU A 58 -4.08 -16.75 5.24
C LEU A 58 -4.06 -17.31 6.67
N ILE A 59 -4.88 -16.75 7.56
CA ILE A 59 -5.03 -17.28 8.93
C ILE A 59 -5.68 -18.68 8.89
N LEU A 60 -6.72 -18.87 8.08
CA LEU A 60 -7.37 -20.17 7.90
C LEU A 60 -6.40 -21.21 7.33
N GLN A 61 -5.65 -20.84 6.29
CA GLN A 61 -4.67 -21.73 5.68
C GLN A 61 -3.59 -22.11 6.68
N LYS A 62 -3.04 -21.15 7.42
CA LYS A 62 -2.02 -21.42 8.43
C LYS A 62 -2.55 -22.31 9.56
N ALA A 63 -3.80 -22.12 9.97
CA ALA A 63 -4.44 -22.98 10.96
C ALA A 63 -4.58 -24.43 10.47
N ARG A 64 -4.93 -24.64 9.18
CA ARG A 64 -4.96 -25.97 8.55
C ARG A 64 -3.58 -26.61 8.53
N ASP A 65 -2.56 -25.86 8.12
CA ASP A 65 -1.19 -26.35 8.08
C ASP A 65 -0.67 -26.72 9.48
N THR A 66 -0.98 -25.91 10.49
CA THR A 66 -0.62 -26.21 11.88
C THR A 66 -1.34 -27.44 12.42
N MET A 67 -2.63 -27.64 12.11
CA MET A 67 -3.34 -28.85 12.51
C MET A 67 -2.71 -30.11 11.94
N LYS A 68 -2.35 -30.10 10.66
CA LYS A 68 -1.65 -31.22 10.01
C LYS A 68 -0.28 -31.50 10.66
N LEU A 69 0.41 -30.46 11.11
CA LEU A 69 1.70 -30.60 11.76
C LEU A 69 1.58 -31.19 13.18
N VAL A 70 0.58 -30.76 13.94
CA VAL A 70 0.39 -31.18 15.35
C VAL A 70 -0.32 -32.54 15.44
N TYR A 71 -1.20 -32.85 14.50
CA TYR A 71 -1.98 -34.09 14.45
C TYR A 71 -1.81 -34.81 13.10
N PRO A 72 -0.63 -35.38 12.82
CA PRO A 72 -0.30 -35.95 11.52
C PRO A 72 -1.05 -37.24 11.15
N HIS A 73 -1.71 -37.88 12.13
CA HIS A 73 -2.48 -39.11 11.93
C HIS A 73 -4.00 -38.89 11.94
N ASP A 74 -4.44 -37.64 12.06
CA ASP A 74 -5.86 -37.29 12.07
C ASP A 74 -6.28 -36.86 10.66
N ASP A 75 -6.94 -37.77 9.94
CA ASP A 75 -7.48 -37.54 8.58
C ASP A 75 -8.79 -36.72 8.60
N SER A 76 -9.19 -36.20 9.76
CA SER A 76 -10.28 -35.24 9.87
C SER A 76 -10.02 -34.04 8.96
N ASN A 77 -10.89 -33.82 7.98
CA ASN A 77 -10.94 -32.57 7.23
C ASN A 77 -11.42 -31.45 8.17
N PHE A 78 -10.51 -30.92 9.00
CA PHE A 78 -10.77 -29.79 9.87
C PHE A 78 -11.08 -28.56 9.01
N ASN A 79 -12.37 -28.24 8.91
CA ASN A 79 -12.81 -27.04 8.24
C ASN A 79 -13.01 -25.93 9.26
N PHE A 80 -12.14 -24.93 9.22
CA PHE A 80 -12.28 -23.74 10.03
C PHE A 80 -13.35 -22.83 9.43
N SER A 81 -14.46 -22.66 10.15
CA SER A 81 -15.55 -21.79 9.72
C SER A 81 -15.19 -20.31 9.86
N ILE A 82 -15.93 -19.45 9.17
CA ILE A 82 -15.87 -17.99 9.34
C ILE A 82 -16.15 -17.61 10.81
N GLY A 83 -17.04 -18.34 11.48
CA GLY A 83 -17.34 -18.15 12.90
C GLY A 83 -16.16 -18.47 13.82
N TRP A 84 -15.39 -19.53 13.51
CA TRP A 84 -14.13 -19.82 14.21
C TRP A 84 -13.12 -18.70 14.02
N LEU A 85 -12.94 -18.23 12.77
CA LEU A 85 -12.04 -17.11 12.47
C LEU A 85 -12.41 -15.84 13.23
N GLY A 86 -13.71 -15.53 13.34
CA GLY A 86 -14.21 -14.40 14.12
C GLY A 86 -13.85 -14.51 15.61
N LYS A 87 -14.06 -15.69 16.21
CA LYS A 87 -13.69 -15.95 17.61
C LYS A 87 -12.18 -15.89 17.83
N PHE A 88 -11.40 -16.48 16.92
CA PHE A 88 -9.94 -16.46 16.97
C PHE A 88 -9.41 -15.03 16.91
N LYS A 89 -9.90 -14.21 15.97
CA LYS A 89 -9.52 -12.79 15.88
C LYS A 89 -9.84 -12.04 17.17
N HIS A 90 -11.04 -12.25 17.72
CA HIS A 90 -11.45 -11.61 18.97
C HIS A 90 -10.54 -11.98 20.14
N GLN A 91 -10.25 -13.27 20.32
CA GLN A 91 -9.39 -13.77 21.40
C GLN A 91 -7.94 -13.28 21.29
N GLN A 92 -7.41 -13.21 20.07
CA GLN A 92 -6.03 -12.78 19.80
C GLN A 92 -5.89 -11.26 19.64
N GLY A 93 -6.98 -10.50 19.81
CA GLY A 93 -6.98 -9.05 19.63
C GLY A 93 -6.69 -8.60 18.19
N ILE A 94 -6.89 -9.46 17.19
CA ILE A 94 -6.66 -9.16 15.78
C ILE A 94 -7.82 -8.30 15.27
N LYS A 95 -7.50 -7.11 14.78
CA LYS A 95 -8.47 -6.18 14.18
C LYS A 95 -8.06 -5.84 12.76
N LEU A 96 -9.04 -5.40 11.97
CA LEU A 96 -8.77 -4.80 10.68
C LEU A 96 -8.27 -3.38 10.94
N PHE A 97 -7.04 -3.09 10.55
CA PHE A 97 -6.48 -1.76 10.59
C PHE A 97 -6.39 -1.21 9.18
N ARG A 98 -6.87 0.02 9.01
CA ARG A 98 -6.60 0.80 7.81
C ARG A 98 -5.24 1.45 7.98
N HIS A 99 -4.35 1.21 7.01
CA HIS A 99 -3.13 1.98 6.84
C HIS A 99 -3.55 3.30 6.25
N PHE A 100 -3.49 4.37 7.05
CA PHE A 100 -3.76 5.70 6.52
C PHE A 100 -2.63 6.08 5.58
N GLY A 101 -2.94 6.27 4.29
CA GLY A 101 -2.18 7.18 3.44
C GLY A 101 -2.56 8.63 3.76
N GLU A 102 -1.72 9.58 3.33
CA GLU A 102 -1.89 11.04 3.57
C GLU A 102 -3.29 11.58 3.23
N SER A 103 -4.04 10.91 2.34
CA SER A 103 -5.40 11.27 1.91
C SER A 103 -6.45 11.35 3.03
N GLY A 104 -6.21 10.73 4.19
CA GLY A 104 -7.18 10.73 5.30
C GLY A 104 -7.28 12.06 6.05
N SER A 105 -6.33 12.98 5.86
CA SER A 105 -6.23 14.24 6.63
C SER A 105 -6.71 15.47 5.86
N VAL A 106 -7.30 15.28 4.68
CA VAL A 106 -7.55 16.37 3.74
C VAL A 106 -8.96 16.93 3.92
N ASP A 107 -9.04 18.24 4.16
CA ASP A 107 -10.32 18.99 4.17
C ASP A 107 -10.84 19.15 2.74
N ILE A 108 -12.02 18.58 2.49
CA ILE A 108 -12.64 18.52 1.16
C ILE A 108 -13.01 19.93 0.66
N GLN A 109 -13.44 20.82 1.54
CA GLN A 109 -13.87 22.17 1.13
C GLN A 109 -12.66 23.05 0.77
N ASP A 110 -11.57 22.94 1.53
CA ASP A 110 -10.29 23.59 1.21
C ASP A 110 -9.69 23.04 -0.09
N MET A 111 -9.84 21.74 -0.36
CA MET A 111 -9.41 21.14 -1.63
C MET A 111 -10.15 21.66 -2.84
N GLU A 112 -11.47 21.84 -2.77
CA GLU A 112 -12.24 22.35 -3.92
C GLU A 112 -11.72 23.72 -4.37
N GLN A 113 -11.39 24.62 -3.44
CA GLN A 113 -10.79 25.91 -3.78
C GLN A 113 -9.38 25.78 -4.36
N LYS A 114 -8.55 24.91 -3.79
CA LYS A 114 -7.19 24.66 -4.30
C LYS A 114 -7.20 24.05 -5.70
N LEU A 115 -8.16 23.18 -6.02
CA LEU A 115 -8.32 22.60 -7.34
C LEU A 115 -8.60 23.65 -8.43
N VAL A 116 -9.37 24.69 -8.12
CA VAL A 116 -9.59 25.81 -9.06
C VAL A 116 -8.26 26.47 -9.40
N SER A 117 -7.45 26.79 -8.38
CA SER A 117 -6.13 27.43 -8.59
C SER A 117 -5.13 26.55 -9.36
N ILE A 118 -5.24 25.22 -9.22
CA ILE A 118 -4.40 24.26 -9.98
C ILE A 118 -4.83 24.23 -11.44
N ARG A 119 -6.14 24.20 -11.73
CA ARG A 119 -6.67 24.23 -13.11
C ARG A 119 -6.24 25.49 -13.85
N GLU A 120 -6.35 26.66 -13.21
CA GLU A 120 -5.90 27.93 -13.80
C GLU A 120 -4.41 27.95 -14.14
N LYS A 121 -3.57 27.25 -13.36
CA LYS A 121 -2.15 27.09 -13.66
C LYS A 121 -1.91 26.10 -14.80
N ILE A 122 -2.65 25.00 -14.84
CA ILE A 122 -2.53 23.98 -15.90
C ILE A 122 -2.91 24.58 -17.27
N ASP A 123 -3.94 25.42 -17.33
CA ASP A 123 -4.40 26.08 -18.56
C ASP A 123 -3.34 26.99 -19.21
N GLN A 124 -2.31 27.41 -18.46
CA GLN A 124 -1.20 28.20 -18.98
C GLN A 124 -0.20 27.36 -19.80
N PHE A 125 -0.29 26.03 -19.72
CA PHE A 125 0.60 25.12 -20.41
C PHE A 125 -0.11 24.43 -21.58
N PRO A 126 0.51 24.36 -22.77
CA PRO A 126 0.00 23.54 -23.86
C PRO A 126 -0.20 22.07 -23.43
N MET A 127 -1.28 21.44 -23.87
CA MET A 127 -1.64 20.05 -23.51
C MET A 127 -0.50 19.03 -23.69
N LYS A 128 0.40 19.24 -24.66
CA LYS A 128 1.60 18.39 -24.86
C LYS A 128 2.58 18.37 -23.69
N TYR A 129 2.45 19.30 -22.75
CA TYR A 129 3.25 19.41 -21.52
C TYR A 129 2.45 19.08 -20.26
N VAL A 130 1.16 18.76 -20.39
CA VAL A 130 0.29 18.36 -19.29
C VAL A 130 0.26 16.84 -19.25
N PHE A 131 0.98 16.26 -18.30
CA PHE A 131 1.08 14.82 -18.13
C PHE A 131 0.16 14.35 -17.00
N ASN A 132 -0.70 13.38 -17.28
CA ASN A 132 -1.42 12.67 -16.23
C ASN A 132 -0.46 11.69 -15.56
N MET A 133 0.03 12.05 -14.37
CA MET A 133 0.83 11.17 -13.51
C MET A 133 -0.09 10.61 -12.43
N ASP A 134 -0.96 9.67 -12.79
CA ASP A 134 -1.72 8.91 -11.79
C ASP A 134 -0.87 7.76 -11.26
N GLU A 135 -0.55 7.80 -9.97
CA GLU A 135 0.21 6.76 -9.27
C GLU A 135 -0.43 5.37 -9.39
N THR A 136 -1.74 5.33 -9.65
CA THR A 136 -2.55 4.11 -9.77
C THR A 136 -1.96 3.11 -10.77
N GLY A 137 -1.44 3.59 -11.90
CA GLY A 137 -0.84 2.70 -12.89
C GLY A 137 0.57 2.23 -12.53
N LEU A 138 1.32 3.00 -11.72
CA LEU A 138 2.65 2.62 -11.24
C LEU A 138 2.58 1.54 -10.15
N PHE A 139 1.50 1.56 -9.34
CA PHE A 139 1.30 0.62 -8.25
C PHE A 139 0.04 -0.23 -8.39
N TYR A 140 -0.32 -0.67 -9.60
CA TYR A 140 -1.54 -1.47 -9.82
C TYR A 140 -1.59 -2.80 -9.05
N ARG A 141 -0.46 -3.27 -8.51
CA ARG A 141 -0.36 -4.46 -7.64
C ARG A 141 -0.26 -4.13 -6.15
N LEU A 142 -0.32 -2.85 -5.76
CA LEU A 142 -0.24 -2.45 -4.36
C LEU A 142 -1.28 -3.24 -3.56
N GLN A 143 -0.85 -3.79 -2.43
CA GLN A 143 -1.77 -4.53 -1.60
C GLN A 143 -2.82 -3.56 -1.03
N ALA A 144 -3.99 -4.10 -0.68
CA ALA A 144 -5.05 -3.31 -0.08
C ALA A 144 -4.52 -2.48 1.10
N ASP A 145 -5.05 -1.27 1.30
CA ASP A 145 -4.70 -0.38 2.41
C ASP A 145 -5.20 -0.90 3.77
N HIS A 146 -5.68 -2.14 3.84
CA HIS A 146 -6.26 -2.76 5.03
C HIS A 146 -5.54 -4.08 5.31
N SER A 147 -5.10 -4.29 6.56
CA SER A 147 -4.55 -5.57 6.99
C SER A 147 -5.06 -5.97 8.37
N LEU A 148 -5.10 -7.28 8.62
CA LEU A 148 -5.36 -7.80 9.96
C LEU A 148 -4.09 -7.72 10.78
N ALA A 149 -4.12 -7.00 11.89
CA ALA A 149 -2.99 -6.90 12.80
C ALA A 149 -3.47 -6.87 14.26
N THR A 150 -2.55 -7.07 15.20
CA THR A 150 -2.81 -6.96 16.64
C THR A 150 -2.61 -5.53 17.16
N LYS A 151 -1.97 -4.67 16.36
CA LYS A 151 -1.72 -3.26 16.64
C LYS A 151 -1.87 -2.45 15.35
N GLN A 152 -2.24 -1.18 15.49
CA GLN A 152 -2.18 -0.25 14.38
C GLN A 152 -0.73 -0.14 13.92
N LEU A 153 -0.51 -0.40 12.63
CA LEU A 153 0.77 -0.18 12.02
C LEU A 153 0.83 1.31 11.67
N GLU A 154 1.89 1.99 12.11
CA GLU A 154 2.17 3.35 11.67
C GLU A 154 2.45 3.32 10.17
N GLY A 155 1.83 4.24 9.43
CA GLY A 155 2.03 4.45 8.00
C GLY A 155 3.29 5.24 7.71
#